data_AF-A0A1Q8U253-F1
#
_entry.id   AF-A0A1Q8U253-F1
#
_cell.length_a   1.000
_cell.length_b   1.000
_cell.length_c   1.000
_cell.angle_alpha   90.00
_cell.angle_beta   90.00
_cell.angle_gamma   90.00
#
_symmetry.space_group_name_H-M   'P 1'
#
loop_
_entity.id
_entity.type
_entity.pdbx_description
1 polymer ?
#
loop_
_entity_poly.entity_id
_entity_poly.type
_entity_poly.pdbx_seq_one_letter_code
_entity_poly.pdbx_strand_id
1 'polypeptide(L)'
;MPWLILFLSAVLEAVWATALGASDGLSEPVASVVFFTALVLSMIGLSRAAKHIPIGVAYAVWTGTGAALTVTWAMATGGEAASTLKVLFLIGIIGCIAGLKLSKPSPTGNAARPGAAEDRPDSAAAPNRTP
;
A
#
# COMPACT_ATOMS: atom_id res chain seq x y z
N MET A 1 9.63 -13.98 4.91
CA MET A 1 9.28 -13.67 3.51
C MET A 1 8.34 -12.47 3.46
N PRO A 2 8.72 -11.35 2.81
CA PRO A 2 7.93 -10.11 2.82
C PRO A 2 6.51 -10.29 2.25
N TRP A 3 6.34 -11.18 1.28
CA TRP A 3 5.03 -11.54 0.71
C TRP A 3 4.08 -12.23 1.70
N LEU A 4 4.59 -13.10 2.57
CA LEU A 4 3.77 -13.75 3.59
C LEU A 4 3.29 -12.74 4.64
N ILE A 5 4.19 -11.83 5.05
CA ILE A 5 3.86 -10.73 5.97
C ILE A 5 2.78 -9.84 5.35
N LEU A 6 2.91 -9.52 4.05
CA LEU A 6 1.93 -8.72 3.32
C LEU A 6 0.55 -9.42 3.25
N PHE A 7 0.53 -10.72 3.00
CA PHE A 7 -0.71 -11.49 2.99
C PHE A 7 -1.38 -11.51 4.36
N LEU A 8 -0.64 -11.82 5.43
CA LEU A 8 -1.15 -11.77 6.80
C LEU A 8 -1.65 -10.37 7.18
N SER A 9 -0.94 -9.32 6.73
CA SER A 9 -1.34 -7.92 6.88
C SER A 9 -2.68 -7.63 6.21
N ALA A 10 -2.94 -8.19 5.03
CA ALA A 10 -4.21 -8.03 4.32
C ALA A 10 -5.35 -8.84 4.95
N VAL A 11 -5.06 -10.00 5.55
CA VAL A 11 -6.06 -10.73 6.35
C VAL A 11 -6.45 -9.91 7.58
N LEU A 12 -5.47 -9.34 8.29
CA LEU A 12 -5.74 -8.42 9.40
C LEU A 12 -6.50 -7.17 8.95
N GLU A 13 -6.31 -6.74 7.70
CA GLU A 13 -7.09 -5.66 7.12
C GLU A 13 -8.57 -6.01 7.09
N ALA A 14 -8.89 -7.18 6.55
CA ALA A 14 -10.27 -7.66 6.50
C ALA A 14 -10.90 -7.81 7.89
N VAL A 15 -10.11 -8.24 8.88
CA VAL A 15 -10.56 -8.34 10.27
C VAL A 15 -10.91 -6.96 10.84
N TRP A 16 -10.04 -5.96 10.71
CA TRP A 16 -10.34 -4.64 11.27
C TRP A 16 -11.48 -3.96 10.50
N ALA A 17 -11.57 -4.13 9.18
CA ALA A 17 -12.63 -3.55 8.37
C ALA A 17 -14.00 -4.13 8.76
N THR A 18 -14.06 -5.45 8.96
CA THR A 18 -15.27 -6.13 9.45
C THR A 18 -15.62 -5.67 10.87
N ALA A 19 -14.64 -5.59 11.78
CA ALA A 19 -14.84 -5.15 13.15
C ALA A 19 -15.30 -3.69 13.24
N LEU A 20 -14.80 -2.81 12.36
CA LEU A 20 -15.24 -1.43 12.27
C LEU A 20 -16.73 -1.35 11.90
N GLY A 21 -17.16 -2.13 10.90
CA GLY A 21 -18.58 -2.23 10.55
C GLY A 21 -19.45 -2.75 11.69
N ALA A 22 -18.93 -3.70 12.48
CA ALA A 22 -19.63 -4.25 13.65
C ALA A 22 -19.60 -3.34 14.90
N SER A 23 -18.76 -2.31 14.92
CA SER A 23 -18.52 -1.48 16.11
C SER A 23 -19.62 -0.45 16.41
N ASP A 24 -20.61 -0.30 15.53
CA ASP A 24 -21.69 0.70 15.60
C ASP A 24 -21.16 2.11 15.96
N GLY A 25 -20.30 2.64 15.10
CA GLY A 25 -19.66 3.95 15.32
C GLY A 25 -18.69 3.98 16.50
N LEU A 26 -18.05 2.84 16.80
CA LEU A 26 -17.12 2.61 17.93
C LEU A 26 -17.79 2.50 19.31
N SER A 27 -19.11 2.42 19.37
CA SER A 27 -19.88 2.30 20.62
C SER A 27 -19.79 0.90 21.24
N GLU A 28 -19.59 -0.15 20.42
CA GLU A 28 -19.44 -1.53 20.89
C GLU A 28 -17.99 -1.84 21.30
N PRO A 29 -17.70 -2.02 22.60
CA PRO A 29 -16.33 -2.02 23.11
C PRO A 29 -15.50 -3.21 22.62
N VAL A 30 -16.12 -4.38 22.46
CA VAL A 30 -15.42 -5.59 21.99
C VAL A 30 -15.00 -5.42 20.53
N ALA A 31 -15.92 -4.98 19.67
CA ALA A 31 -15.65 -4.74 18.26
C ALA A 31 -14.63 -3.61 18.05
N SER A 32 -14.71 -2.54 18.84
CA SER A 32 -13.74 -1.44 18.84
C SER A 32 -12.33 -1.90 19.21
N VAL A 33 -12.17 -2.72 20.24
CA VAL A 33 -10.85 -3.26 20.63
C VAL A 33 -10.28 -4.13 19.52
N VAL A 34 -11.10 -5.00 18.91
CA VAL A 34 -10.67 -5.83 17.77
C VAL A 34 -10.26 -4.95 16.59
N PHE A 35 -11.04 -3.91 16.27
CA PHE A 35 -10.71 -2.95 15.22
C PHE A 35 -9.34 -2.31 15.44
N PHE A 36 -9.11 -1.67 16.58
CA PHE A 36 -7.85 -0.95 16.83
C PHE A 36 -6.63 -1.90 16.86
N THR A 37 -6.77 -3.07 17.49
CA THR A 37 -5.67 -4.03 17.58
C THR A 37 -5.32 -4.60 16.20
N ALA A 38 -6.31 -5.04 15.42
CA ALA A 38 -6.08 -5.56 14.08
C ALA A 38 -5.59 -4.47 13.11
N LEU A 39 -6.09 -3.23 13.23
CA LEU A 39 -5.63 -2.08 12.44
C LEU A 39 -4.13 -1.83 12.65
N VAL A 40 -3.69 -1.73 13.91
CA VAL A 40 -2.27 -1.49 14.23
C VAL A 40 -1.39 -2.63 13.74
N LEU A 41 -1.79 -3.89 13.98
CA LEU A 41 -1.04 -5.05 13.52
C LEU A 41 -0.96 -5.13 11.99
N SER A 42 -2.05 -4.79 11.29
CA SER A 42 -2.10 -4.69 9.83
C SER A 42 -1.14 -3.61 9.33
N MET A 43 -1.19 -2.39 9.88
CA MET A 43 -0.27 -1.31 9.48
C MET A 43 1.20 -1.66 9.70
N ILE A 44 1.53 -2.35 10.79
CA ILE A 44 2.88 -2.83 11.07
C ILE A 44 3.32 -3.88 10.03
N GLY A 45 2.42 -4.81 9.67
CA GLY A 45 2.66 -5.83 8.65
C GLY A 45 2.96 -5.20 7.28
N LEU A 46 2.11 -4.27 6.84
CA LEU A 46 2.28 -3.52 5.59
C LEU A 46 3.60 -2.75 5.60
N SER A 47 3.88 -2.02 6.68
CA SER A 47 5.14 -1.26 6.85
C SER A 47 6.36 -2.15 6.69
N ARG A 48 6.35 -3.35 7.30
CA ARG A 48 7.47 -4.31 7.19
C ARG A 48 7.61 -4.89 5.79
N ALA A 49 6.51 -5.21 5.11
CA ALA A 49 6.54 -5.71 3.75
C ALA A 49 7.03 -4.63 2.75
N ALA A 50 6.61 -3.38 2.94
CA ALA A 50 6.98 -2.25 2.09
C ALA A 50 8.47 -1.88 2.17
N LYS A 51 9.22 -2.37 3.16
CA LYS A 51 10.69 -2.25 3.19
C LYS A 51 11.39 -3.04 2.08
N HIS A 52 10.72 -4.04 1.52
CA HIS A 52 11.29 -4.96 0.53
C HIS A 52 10.49 -5.02 -0.78
N ILE A 53 9.25 -4.52 -0.77
CA ILE A 53 8.35 -4.49 -1.93
C ILE A 53 8.06 -3.03 -2.25
N PRO A 54 8.09 -2.60 -3.53
CA PRO A 54 7.69 -1.26 -3.92
C PRO A 54 6.32 -0.88 -3.31
N ILE A 55 6.23 0.28 -2.67
CA ILE A 55 5.05 0.66 -1.89
C ILE A 55 3.74 0.61 -2.70
N GLY A 56 3.78 0.99 -3.99
CA GLY A 56 2.61 0.91 -4.86
C GLY A 56 2.10 -0.53 -5.06
N VAL A 57 3.02 -1.49 -5.25
CA VAL A 57 2.67 -2.91 -5.37
C VAL A 57 2.18 -3.45 -4.04
N ALA A 58 2.88 -3.13 -2.94
CA ALA A 58 2.49 -3.58 -1.60
C ALA A 58 1.09 -3.06 -1.22
N TYR A 59 0.81 -1.79 -1.45
CA TYR A 59 -0.47 -1.16 -1.13
C TYR A 59 -1.62 -1.71 -1.97
N ALA A 60 -1.41 -1.91 -3.27
CA ALA A 60 -2.42 -2.48 -4.15
C ALA A 60 -2.76 -3.94 -3.79
N VAL A 61 -1.74 -4.75 -3.50
CA VAL A 61 -1.93 -6.14 -3.05
C VAL A 61 -2.63 -6.18 -1.70
N TRP A 62 -2.22 -5.32 -0.76
CA TRP A 62 -2.79 -5.22 0.58
C TRP A 62 -4.27 -4.85 0.52
N THR A 63 -4.60 -3.65 0.05
CA THR A 63 -5.97 -3.14 -0.04
C THR A 63 -6.88 -4.02 -0.88
N GLY A 64 -6.40 -4.50 -2.03
CA GLY A 64 -7.23 -5.34 -2.90
C GLY A 64 -7.54 -6.70 -2.27
N THR A 65 -6.58 -7.31 -1.57
CA THR A 65 -6.80 -8.59 -0.88
C THR A 65 -7.70 -8.39 0.34
N GLY A 66 -7.46 -7.35 1.14
CA GLY A 66 -8.28 -7.04 2.31
C GLY A 66 -9.73 -6.72 1.94
N ALA A 67 -9.94 -5.90 0.90
CA ALA A 67 -11.27 -5.63 0.36
C ALA A 67 -11.96 -6.91 -0.13
N ALA A 68 -11.26 -7.77 -0.88
CA ALA A 68 -11.82 -9.01 -1.39
C ALA A 68 -12.25 -9.96 -0.27
N LEU A 69 -11.41 -10.11 0.76
CA LEU A 69 -11.72 -10.91 1.94
C LEU A 69 -12.89 -10.32 2.75
N THR A 70 -12.94 -9.00 2.92
CA THR A 70 -14.01 -8.32 3.67
C THR A 70 -15.38 -8.54 3.02
N VAL A 71 -15.47 -8.33 1.70
CA VAL A 71 -16.72 -8.54 0.96
C VAL A 71 -17.11 -10.01 0.94
N THR A 72 -16.13 -10.91 0.74
CA THR A 72 -16.38 -12.36 0.79
C THR A 72 -16.90 -12.78 2.16
N TRP A 73 -16.33 -12.24 3.23
CA TRP A 73 -16.77 -12.50 4.60
C TRP A 73 -18.18 -11.97 4.87
N ALA A 74 -18.49 -10.75 4.43
CA ALA A 74 -19.83 -10.16 4.56
C ALA A 74 -20.89 -10.97 3.81
N MET A 75 -20.56 -11.46 2.60
CA MET A 75 -21.44 -12.36 1.85
C MET A 75 -21.62 -13.73 2.53
N ALA A 76 -20.54 -14.31 3.07
CA ALA A 76 -20.58 -15.62 3.70
C ALA A 76 -21.33 -15.63 5.04
N THR A 77 -21.26 -14.53 5.79
CA THR A 77 -21.93 -14.39 7.10
C THR A 77 -23.34 -13.83 7.00
N GLY A 78 -23.80 -13.48 5.79
CA GLY A 78 -25.14 -12.93 5.55
C GLY A 78 -25.27 -11.44 5.86
N GLY A 79 -24.17 -10.74 6.15
CA GLY A 79 -24.14 -9.28 6.31
C GLY A 79 -24.40 -8.53 5.01
N GLU A 80 -24.20 -9.16 3.85
CA GLU A 80 -24.47 -8.56 2.55
C GLU A 80 -24.98 -9.59 1.54
N ALA A 81 -25.97 -9.20 0.71
CA ALA A 81 -26.49 -10.08 -0.34
C ALA A 81 -25.43 -10.36 -1.41
N ALA A 82 -25.21 -11.65 -1.67
CA ALA A 82 -24.37 -12.13 -2.76
C ALA A 82 -25.02 -11.77 -4.11
N SER A 83 -24.29 -11.04 -4.95
CA SER A 83 -24.73 -10.70 -6.31
C SER A 83 -23.66 -11.11 -7.31
N THR A 84 -24.07 -11.64 -8.45
CA THR A 84 -23.19 -12.01 -9.57
C THR A 84 -22.25 -10.87 -9.95
N LEU A 85 -22.72 -9.62 -9.85
CA LEU A 85 -21.92 -8.44 -10.16
C LEU A 85 -20.79 -8.20 -9.14
N LYS A 86 -21.05 -8.43 -7.85
CA LYS A 86 -20.00 -8.32 -6.81
C LYS A 86 -18.93 -9.39 -6.98
N VAL A 87 -19.35 -10.62 -7.28
CA VAL A 87 -18.42 -11.72 -7.57
C VAL A 87 -17.55 -11.39 -8.78
N LEU A 88 -18.13 -10.82 -9.84
CA LEU A 88 -17.37 -10.37 -11.01
C LEU A 88 -16.31 -9.31 -10.65
N PHE A 89 -16.68 -8.29 -9.87
CA PHE A 89 -15.74 -7.27 -9.43
C PHE A 89 -14.65 -7.83 -8.50
N LEU A 90 -14.97 -8.78 -7.62
CA LEU A 90 -13.98 -9.48 -6.80
C LEU A 90 -12.95 -10.22 -7.64
N ILE A 91 -13.40 -10.95 -8.67
CA ILE A 91 -12.51 -11.63 -9.61
C ILE A 91 -11.63 -10.60 -10.33
N GLY A 92 -12.20 -9.46 -10.73
CA GLY A 92 -11.46 -8.35 -11.34
C GLY A 92 -10.36 -7.79 -10.43
N ILE A 93 -10.67 -7.55 -9.15
CA ILE A 93 -9.68 -7.12 -8.14
C ILE A 93 -8.52 -8.11 -8.05
N ILE A 94 -8.84 -9.40 -7.90
CA ILE A 94 -7.83 -10.47 -7.80
C ILE A 94 -6.98 -10.52 -9.07
N GLY A 95 -7.59 -10.38 -10.25
CA GLY A 95 -6.91 -10.31 -11.54
C GLY A 95 -5.93 -9.13 -11.64
N CYS A 96 -6.36 -7.92 -11.24
CA CYS A 96 -5.51 -6.73 -11.22
C CYS A 96 -4.32 -6.89 -10.26
N ILE A 97 -4.53 -7.47 -9.07
CA ILE A 97 -3.46 -7.74 -8.10
C ILE A 97 -2.44 -8.73 -8.68
N ALA A 98 -2.92 -9.80 -9.31
CA ALA A 98 -2.06 -10.78 -9.95
C ALA A 98 -1.23 -10.15 -11.09
N GLY A 99 -1.85 -9.28 -11.90
CA GLY A 99 -1.17 -8.51 -12.94
C GLY A 99 -0.08 -7.58 -12.38
N LEU A 100 -0.35 -6.86 -11.29
CA LEU A 100 0.64 -6.00 -10.64
C LEU A 100 1.83 -6.79 -10.08
N LYS A 101 1.60 -7.98 -9.53
CA LYS A 101 2.69 -8.86 -9.09
C LYS A 101 3.61 -9.29 -10.24
N LEU A 102 3.05 -9.48 -11.43
CA LEU A 102 3.77 -9.89 -12.63
C LEU A 102 4.47 -8.72 -13.33
N SER A 103 4.02 -7.48 -13.09
CA SER A 103 4.65 -6.29 -13.63
C SER A 103 6.02 -6.05 -13.00
N LYS A 104 7.07 -6.05 -13.82
CA LYS A 104 8.42 -5.69 -13.37
C LYS A 104 8.47 -4.17 -13.20
N PRO A 105 9.02 -3.64 -12.09
CA PRO A 105 9.34 -2.22 -12.02
C PRO A 105 10.33 -1.91 -13.13
N SER A 106 9.92 -1.14 -14.14
CA SER A 106 10.86 -0.56 -15.09
C SER A 106 11.83 0.32 -14.30
N PRO A 107 13.14 0.27 -14.58
CA PRO A 107 14.05 1.23 -13.99
C PRO A 107 13.63 2.60 -14.51
N THR A 108 12.99 3.40 -13.65
CA THR A 108 12.80 4.83 -13.91
C THR A 108 14.18 5.42 -13.93
N GLY A 109 14.73 5.56 -15.14
CA GLY A 109 16.02 6.16 -15.37
C GLY A 109 16.04 7.54 -14.74
N ASN A 110 16.99 7.74 -13.82
CA ASN A 110 17.47 9.06 -13.45
C ASN A 110 18.17 9.67 -14.68
N ALA A 111 17.38 10.11 -15.65
CA ALA A 111 17.85 10.79 -16.86
C ALA A 111 17.57 12.30 -16.75
N ALA A 112 18.18 12.93 -15.73
CA ALA A 112 18.47 14.37 -15.66
C ALA A 112 19.33 14.59 -14.40
N ARG A 113 20.62 14.91 -14.46
CA ARG A 113 21.25 15.99 -15.23
C ARG A 113 22.72 15.69 -15.53
N PRO A 114 23.14 15.52 -16.79
CA PRO A 114 24.44 16.01 -17.24
C PRO A 114 24.33 17.53 -17.41
N GLY A 115 25.17 18.32 -16.72
CA GLY A 115 25.25 19.77 -16.95
C GLY A 115 25.15 20.67 -15.72
N ALA A 116 25.52 20.19 -14.52
CA ALA A 116 25.82 21.11 -13.43
C ALA A 116 27.26 21.63 -13.58
N ALA A 117 27.39 22.72 -14.35
CA ALA A 117 28.44 23.73 -14.20
C ALA A 117 29.91 23.29 -14.45
N GLU A 118 30.17 22.75 -15.63
CA GLU A 118 31.46 22.99 -16.31
C GLU A 118 31.36 24.33 -17.05
N ASP A 119 31.21 25.41 -16.29
CA ASP A 119 31.29 26.77 -16.82
C ASP A 119 31.79 27.71 -15.70
N ARG A 120 33.11 27.63 -15.45
CA ARG A 120 33.88 28.69 -14.78
C ARG A 120 35.30 28.75 -15.35
N PRO A 121 35.50 29.43 -16.49
CA PRO A 121 36.69 30.24 -16.68
C PRO A 121 36.47 31.65 -16.09
N ASP A 122 37.56 32.35 -15.84
CA ASP A 122 37.64 33.76 -15.43
C ASP A 122 37.50 34.08 -13.93
N SER A 123 38.32 33.41 -13.12
CA SER A 123 38.96 34.08 -11.98
C SER A 123 40.41 34.41 -12.33
N ALA A 124 40.59 35.35 -13.26
CA ALA A 124 41.88 35.93 -13.59
C ALA A 124 41.69 37.35 -14.16
N ALA A 125 41.57 38.35 -13.29
CA ALA A 125 42.11 39.72 -13.47
C ALA A 125 41.44 40.72 -12.51
N ALA A 126 42.05 40.93 -11.34
CA ALA A 126 41.96 42.21 -10.65
C ALA A 126 43.32 42.48 -9.96
N PRO A 127 44.21 43.30 -10.54
CA PRO A 127 45.42 43.73 -9.84
C PRO A 127 45.03 44.83 -8.85
N ASN A 128 44.99 44.49 -7.56
CA ASN A 128 44.79 45.48 -6.50
C ASN A 128 46.13 46.14 -6.13
N ARG A 129 46.26 47.39 -6.59
CA ARG A 129 46.92 48.58 -6.04
C ARG A 129 48.11 48.41 -5.07
N THR A 130 49.21 49.02 -5.48
CA THR A 130 50.43 49.41 -4.75
C THR A 130 50.16 50.29 -3.50
N PRO A 131 51.16 50.40 -2.59
CA PRO A 131 50.99 50.64 -1.15
C PRO A 131 50.56 52.05 -0.75
#